data_AF-A0A7C3WMK2-F1
#
_entry.id   AF-A0A7C3WMK2-F1
#
_cell.length_a   1.000
_cell.length_b   1.000
_cell.length_c   1.000
_cell.angle_alpha   90.00
_cell.angle_beta   90.00
_cell.angle_gamma   90.00
#
_symmetry.space_group_name_H-M   'P 1'
#
loop_
_entity.id
_entity.type
_entity.pdbx_description
1 polymer ?
#
loop_
_entity_poly.entity_id
_entity_poly.type
_entity_poly.pdbx_seq_one_letter_code
_entity_poly.pdbx_strand_id
1 'polypeptide(L)'
;MRCQLWVRVVLVGGLGVVGAISACRVLGAEPKAEPPAQMAKPRALVGAYYFDGWAGRHRMADDPKEPWAKDAPTHLTRRMVEEFADRKPLWGWRDDTLPIMERQIDLAADHGVGFFAFCWYWHPKQEDIDNDPKHTGLRLFLEAKNNHRMQFCLLVANHAGFLITTPENWRKAAQVWLPYLKHPRYLRVGGRPLLIIFNPPDGCKEGLQAVQEVAKQAGLPGVAIAACGSGDPKIGYTHRTYYNIVPGYAAGSQARKYQELVEA
;
A
#
# COMPACT_ATOMS: atom_id res chain seq x y z
N MET A 1 -21.27 9.69 -19.34
CA MET A 1 -20.50 10.70 -20.11
C MET A 1 -20.56 12.05 -19.42
N ARG A 2 -19.41 12.52 -18.94
CA ARG A 2 -18.93 13.91 -18.76
C ARG A 2 -17.88 13.90 -17.63
N CYS A 3 -16.66 13.54 -18.02
CA CYS A 3 -15.46 13.73 -17.22
C CYS A 3 -15.16 15.24 -17.25
N GLN A 4 -15.28 15.92 -16.12
CA GLN A 4 -14.77 17.29 -15.99
C GLN A 4 -13.52 17.25 -15.10
N LEU A 5 -12.38 17.19 -15.76
CA LEU A 5 -11.07 17.40 -15.16
C LEU A 5 -10.85 18.93 -15.09
N TRP A 6 -11.02 19.53 -13.92
CA TRP A 6 -10.64 20.93 -13.71
C TRP A 6 -9.20 20.98 -13.21
N VAL A 7 -8.25 21.19 -14.12
CA VAL A 7 -6.90 21.64 -13.78
C VAL A 7 -6.89 23.16 -13.90
N ARG A 8 -6.81 23.87 -12.77
CA ARG A 8 -6.44 25.28 -12.74
C ARG A 8 -5.14 25.43 -11.97
N VAL A 9 -4.04 25.53 -12.70
CA VAL A 9 -2.78 26.08 -12.22
C VAL A 9 -2.86 27.59 -12.42
N VAL A 10 -2.81 28.35 -11.34
CA VAL A 10 -2.64 29.81 -11.37
C VAL A 10 -1.36 30.12 -10.61
N LEU A 11 -0.31 30.46 -11.34
CA LEU A 11 0.87 31.14 -10.82
C LEU A 11 0.80 32.58 -11.36
N VAL A 12 0.47 33.52 -10.46
CA VAL A 12 0.58 34.95 -10.73
C VAL A 12 1.98 35.39 -10.33
N GLY A 13 2.78 35.77 -11.30
CA GLY A 13 4.02 36.53 -11.14
C GLY A 13 4.11 37.50 -12.30
N GLY A 14 3.80 38.77 -12.04
CA GLY A 14 3.75 39.82 -13.06
C GLY A 14 5.13 40.33 -13.47
N LEU A 15 5.25 40.73 -14.73
CA LEU A 15 5.64 42.08 -15.19
C LEU A 15 5.74 42.03 -16.72
N GLY A 16 5.02 42.95 -17.37
CA GLY A 16 4.89 42.99 -18.82
C GLY A 16 6.14 43.53 -19.50
N VAL A 17 6.39 43.03 -20.71
CA VAL A 17 7.02 43.78 -21.79
C VAL A 17 6.31 43.37 -23.09
N VAL A 18 5.77 44.38 -23.78
CA VAL A 18 5.27 44.29 -25.14
C VAL A 18 6.48 44.23 -26.07
N GLY A 19 6.63 43.15 -26.84
CA GLY A 19 7.70 42.94 -27.80
C GLY A 19 7.15 42.50 -29.15
N ALA A 20 7.48 43.25 -30.20
CA ALA A 20 7.00 43.07 -31.56
C ALA A 20 7.30 41.68 -32.14
N ILE A 21 6.33 41.12 -32.88
CA ILE A 21 6.50 39.90 -33.66
C ILE A 21 7.32 40.25 -34.90
N SER A 22 8.60 39.89 -34.91
CA SER A 22 9.39 39.82 -36.13
C SER A 22 9.47 38.36 -36.56
N ALA A 23 8.76 38.02 -37.63
CA ALA A 23 8.76 36.68 -38.21
C ALA A 23 10.05 36.49 -39.03
N CYS A 24 11.10 35.98 -38.39
CA CYS A 24 12.28 35.50 -39.09
C CYS A 24 12.10 33.99 -39.33
N ARG A 25 11.85 33.59 -40.58
CA ARG A 25 11.85 32.18 -41.00
C ARG A 25 13.29 31.68 -41.00
N VAL A 26 13.70 30.97 -39.94
CA VAL A 26 14.90 30.14 -39.97
C VAL A 26 14.53 28.81 -40.63
N LEU A 27 15.12 28.58 -41.80
CA LEU A 27 15.06 27.30 -42.50
C LEU A 27 15.94 26.27 -41.77
N GLY A 28 15.34 25.13 -41.42
CA GLY A 28 16.04 23.85 -41.24
C GLY A 28 16.96 23.72 -40.02
N ALA A 29 16.39 23.35 -38.88
CA ALA A 29 17.09 22.55 -37.88
C ALA A 29 16.16 21.40 -37.47
N GLU A 30 16.60 20.16 -37.67
CA GLU A 30 15.89 18.99 -37.13
C GLU A 30 15.77 19.14 -35.61
N PRO A 31 14.61 18.80 -35.01
CA PRO A 31 14.47 18.87 -33.56
C PRO A 31 15.43 17.87 -32.94
N LYS A 32 16.46 18.39 -32.23
CA LYS A 32 17.24 17.57 -31.31
C LYS A 32 16.27 16.95 -30.32
N ALA A 33 16.22 15.62 -30.27
CA ALA A 33 15.49 14.89 -29.25
C ALA A 33 15.91 15.44 -27.87
N GLU A 34 14.95 15.99 -27.13
CA GLU A 34 15.18 16.37 -25.75
C GLU A 34 15.65 15.13 -24.98
N PRO A 35 16.71 15.25 -24.16
CA PRO A 35 17.07 14.18 -23.25
C PRO A 35 15.83 13.81 -22.44
N PRO A 36 15.57 12.50 -22.18
CA PRO A 36 14.43 12.10 -21.38
C PRO A 36 14.46 12.92 -20.09
N ALA A 37 13.37 13.65 -19.83
CA ALA A 37 13.26 14.51 -18.66
C ALA A 37 13.66 13.70 -17.43
N GLN A 38 14.79 14.09 -16.83
CA GLN A 38 15.32 13.42 -15.68
C GLN A 38 14.31 13.65 -14.56
N MET A 39 13.48 12.64 -14.26
CA MET A 39 12.43 12.76 -13.25
C MET A 39 13.09 13.24 -11.96
N ALA A 40 12.72 14.44 -11.52
CA ALA A 40 13.20 14.99 -10.27
C ALA A 40 12.96 13.96 -9.16
N LYS A 41 13.96 13.76 -8.28
CA LYS A 41 13.80 12.83 -7.15
C LYS A 41 12.50 13.16 -6.42
N PRO A 42 11.61 12.18 -6.20
CA PRO A 42 10.33 12.42 -5.54
C PRO A 42 10.57 13.11 -4.19
N ARG A 43 9.84 14.20 -3.93
CA ARG A 43 9.93 14.92 -2.65
C ARG A 43 9.42 14.08 -1.47
N ALA A 44 8.62 13.06 -1.76
CA ALA A 44 8.12 12.07 -0.82
C ALA A 44 7.99 10.71 -1.53
N LEU A 45 8.14 9.63 -0.77
CA LEU A 45 7.77 8.29 -1.20
C LEU A 45 6.30 8.06 -0.85
N VAL A 46 5.46 7.87 -1.86
CA VAL A 46 4.03 7.59 -1.68
C VAL A 46 3.80 6.09 -1.84
N GLY A 47 2.92 5.52 -1.02
CA GLY A 47 2.52 4.12 -1.12
C GLY A 47 1.04 3.92 -0.93
N ALA A 48 0.59 2.69 -1.13
CA ALA A 48 -0.81 2.29 -0.98
C ALA A 48 -0.93 1.09 -0.03
N TYR A 49 -2.01 1.04 0.75
CA TYR A 49 -2.40 -0.18 1.45
C TYR A 49 -2.92 -1.19 0.44
N TYR A 50 -2.44 -2.43 0.55
CA TYR A 50 -2.87 -3.53 -0.30
C TYR A 50 -3.67 -4.53 0.53
N PHE A 51 -4.98 -4.58 0.30
CA PHE A 51 -5.88 -5.54 0.91
C PHE A 51 -6.26 -6.63 -0.10
N ASP A 52 -5.97 -7.87 0.25
CA ASP A 52 -6.10 -9.03 -0.64
C ASP A 52 -7.39 -9.82 -0.37
N GLY A 53 -8.53 -9.13 -0.41
CA GLY A 53 -9.84 -9.75 -0.28
C GLY A 53 -10.36 -10.40 -1.58
N TRP A 54 -9.61 -10.23 -2.67
CA TRP A 54 -10.02 -10.57 -4.04
C TRP A 54 -9.40 -11.89 -4.53
N ALA A 55 -8.83 -12.66 -3.60
CA ALA A 55 -8.35 -14.03 -3.78
C ALA A 55 -9.24 -15.06 -3.07
N GLY A 56 -8.91 -16.34 -3.28
CA GLY A 56 -9.51 -17.48 -2.58
C GLY A 56 -10.90 -17.87 -3.06
N ARG A 57 -11.49 -18.87 -2.40
CA ARG A 57 -12.84 -19.39 -2.70
C ARG A 57 -13.87 -18.73 -1.79
N HIS A 58 -14.91 -18.17 -2.37
CA HIS A 58 -16.01 -17.59 -1.59
C HIS A 58 -16.78 -18.68 -0.81
N ARG A 59 -17.20 -18.37 0.42
CA ARG A 59 -17.88 -19.32 1.33
C ARG A 59 -19.22 -19.87 0.83
N MET A 60 -19.84 -19.20 -0.14
CA MET A 60 -21.12 -19.58 -0.75
C MET A 60 -20.96 -20.21 -2.15
N ALA A 61 -19.73 -20.55 -2.56
CA ALA A 61 -19.45 -21.01 -3.92
C ALA A 61 -20.09 -22.36 -4.28
N ASP A 62 -20.46 -23.17 -3.27
CA ASP A 62 -21.14 -24.46 -3.45
C ASP A 62 -22.66 -24.39 -3.22
N ASP A 63 -23.20 -23.22 -2.88
CA ASP A 63 -24.65 -23.07 -2.71
C ASP A 63 -25.32 -22.87 -4.08
N PRO A 64 -26.16 -23.82 -4.55
CA PRO A 64 -26.85 -23.68 -5.83
C PRO A 64 -27.82 -22.49 -5.88
N LYS A 65 -28.20 -21.93 -4.72
CA LYS A 65 -29.04 -20.72 -4.62
C LYS A 65 -28.23 -19.43 -4.78
N GLU A 66 -26.90 -19.50 -4.75
CA GLU A 66 -26.01 -18.34 -4.86
C GLU A 66 -25.09 -18.46 -6.08
N PRO A 67 -25.62 -18.54 -7.33
CA PRO A 67 -24.82 -18.76 -8.53
C PRO A 67 -23.78 -17.67 -8.79
N TRP A 68 -23.98 -16.45 -8.27
CA TRP A 68 -23.01 -15.35 -8.35
C TRP A 68 -21.70 -15.65 -7.59
N ALA A 69 -21.75 -16.53 -6.59
CA ALA A 69 -20.62 -16.83 -5.71
C ALA A 69 -19.70 -17.93 -6.23
N LYS A 70 -20.11 -18.68 -7.28
CA LYS A 70 -19.41 -19.87 -7.77
C LYS A 70 -17.91 -19.66 -8.03
N ASP A 71 -17.57 -18.55 -8.69
CA ASP A 71 -16.18 -18.17 -9.02
C ASP A 71 -15.73 -16.89 -8.26
N ALA A 72 -16.51 -16.48 -7.26
CA ALA A 72 -16.25 -15.28 -6.49
C ALA A 72 -15.03 -15.46 -5.57
N PRO A 73 -14.23 -14.40 -5.36
CA PRO A 73 -13.23 -14.38 -4.30
C PRO A 73 -13.89 -14.18 -2.93
N THR A 74 -13.09 -14.35 -1.88
CA THR A 74 -13.57 -14.36 -0.48
C THR A 74 -14.40 -13.14 -0.06
N HIS A 75 -14.10 -11.94 -0.57
CA HIS A 75 -14.78 -10.70 -0.15
C HIS A 75 -15.74 -10.10 -1.18
N LEU A 76 -15.91 -10.73 -2.35
CA LEU A 76 -16.94 -10.28 -3.29
C LEU A 76 -18.32 -10.56 -2.69
N THR A 77 -19.21 -9.57 -2.76
CA THR A 77 -20.57 -9.70 -2.24
C THR A 77 -21.59 -9.66 -3.38
N ARG A 78 -22.76 -10.25 -3.15
CA ARG A 78 -23.90 -10.18 -4.07
C ARG A 78 -24.22 -8.75 -4.50
N ARG A 79 -24.25 -7.82 -3.54
CA ARG A 79 -24.51 -6.39 -3.80
C ARG A 79 -23.49 -5.77 -4.75
N MET A 80 -22.20 -6.12 -4.64
CA MET A 80 -21.20 -5.63 -5.60
C MET A 80 -21.48 -6.11 -7.02
N VAL A 81 -21.95 -7.35 -7.17
CA VAL A 81 -22.25 -7.94 -8.48
C VAL A 81 -23.56 -7.41 -9.05
N GLU A 82 -24.59 -7.22 -8.23
CA GLU A 82 -25.94 -6.85 -8.69
C GLU A 82 -26.19 -5.33 -8.72
N GLU A 83 -25.72 -4.59 -7.71
CA GLU A 83 -25.99 -3.15 -7.56
C GLU A 83 -24.82 -2.27 -8.02
N PHE A 84 -23.59 -2.77 -7.96
CA PHE A 84 -22.37 -1.98 -8.21
C PHE A 84 -21.44 -2.61 -9.25
N ALA A 85 -22.02 -3.29 -10.25
CA ALA A 85 -21.27 -3.99 -11.30
C ALA A 85 -20.35 -3.05 -12.10
N ASP A 86 -20.71 -1.77 -12.18
CA ASP A 86 -19.94 -0.69 -12.82
C ASP A 86 -18.62 -0.39 -12.09
N ARG A 87 -18.46 -0.85 -10.84
CA ARG A 87 -17.24 -0.71 -10.03
C ARG A 87 -16.29 -1.91 -10.15
N LYS A 88 -16.58 -2.86 -11.05
CA LYS A 88 -15.70 -4.00 -11.31
C LYS A 88 -14.30 -3.51 -11.71
N PRO A 89 -13.21 -3.98 -11.07
CA PRO A 89 -11.86 -3.59 -11.44
C PRO A 89 -11.50 -3.94 -12.89
N LEU A 90 -10.49 -3.26 -13.44
CA LEU A 90 -10.03 -3.43 -14.83
C LEU A 90 -9.58 -4.86 -15.20
N TRP A 91 -9.21 -5.67 -14.20
CA TRP A 91 -8.82 -7.08 -14.33
C TRP A 91 -9.89 -8.05 -13.80
N GLY A 92 -11.07 -7.53 -13.45
CA GLY A 92 -12.18 -8.29 -12.91
C GLY A 92 -12.21 -8.34 -11.39
N TRP A 93 -13.09 -9.20 -10.86
CA TRP A 93 -13.29 -9.30 -9.41
C TRP A 93 -12.19 -10.04 -8.68
N ARG A 94 -11.31 -10.74 -9.40
CA ARG A 94 -10.19 -11.47 -8.84
C ARG A 94 -8.87 -10.79 -9.19
N ASP A 95 -7.91 -10.83 -8.28
CA ASP A 95 -6.55 -10.31 -8.48
C ASP A 95 -5.45 -11.36 -8.21
N ASP A 96 -5.85 -12.62 -8.08
CA ASP A 96 -5.02 -13.70 -7.56
C ASP A 96 -4.21 -14.46 -8.63
N THR A 97 -3.75 -13.74 -9.65
CA THR A 97 -2.88 -14.31 -10.68
C THR A 97 -1.62 -13.46 -10.87
N LEU A 98 -0.51 -14.13 -11.18
CA LEU A 98 0.78 -13.45 -11.39
C LEU A 98 0.71 -12.35 -12.47
N PRO A 99 0.07 -12.55 -13.65
CA PRO A 99 -0.05 -11.47 -14.63
C PRO A 99 -0.84 -10.25 -14.14
N ILE A 100 -1.84 -10.43 -13.25
CA ILE A 100 -2.57 -9.31 -12.67
C ILE A 100 -1.68 -8.54 -11.70
N MET A 101 -0.95 -9.24 -10.82
CA MET A 101 0.00 -8.60 -9.90
C MET A 101 1.10 -7.84 -10.66
N GLU A 102 1.68 -8.43 -11.71
CA GLU A 102 2.65 -7.74 -12.57
C GLU A 102 2.05 -6.46 -13.17
N ARG A 103 0.82 -6.53 -13.69
CA ARG A 103 0.11 -5.36 -14.23
C ARG A 103 -0.18 -4.30 -13.17
N GLN A 104 -0.49 -4.69 -11.94
CA GLN A 104 -0.70 -3.77 -10.81
C GLN A 104 0.59 -3.06 -10.41
N ILE A 105 1.71 -3.78 -10.36
CA ILE A 105 3.03 -3.22 -10.09
C ILE A 105 3.40 -2.19 -11.16
N ASP A 106 3.18 -2.52 -12.44
CA ASP A 106 3.46 -1.58 -13.53
C ASP A 106 2.60 -0.31 -13.41
N LEU A 107 1.29 -0.47 -13.22
CA LEU A 107 0.38 0.66 -13.05
C LEU A 107 0.75 1.53 -11.83
N ALA A 108 1.11 0.92 -10.70
CA ALA A 108 1.51 1.64 -9.51
C ALA A 108 2.81 2.44 -9.75
N ALA A 109 3.83 1.78 -10.27
CA ALA A 109 5.15 2.39 -10.50
C ALA A 109 5.10 3.49 -11.58
N ASP A 110 4.35 3.28 -12.66
CA ASP A 110 4.17 4.25 -13.76
C ASP A 110 3.47 5.54 -13.28
N HIS A 111 2.69 5.45 -12.20
CA HIS A 111 1.93 6.57 -11.65
C HIS A 111 2.45 7.06 -10.28
N GLY A 112 3.69 6.71 -9.92
CA GLY A 112 4.39 7.28 -8.77
C GLY A 112 4.04 6.66 -7.40
N VAL A 113 3.35 5.52 -7.37
CA VAL A 113 3.20 4.71 -6.15
C VAL A 113 4.46 3.85 -5.99
N GLY A 114 5.25 4.17 -4.99
CA GLY A 114 6.57 3.57 -4.79
C GLY A 114 6.59 2.38 -3.84
N PHE A 115 5.50 2.08 -3.13
CA PHE A 115 5.39 0.86 -2.33
C PHE A 115 3.96 0.40 -2.07
N PHE A 116 3.82 -0.91 -1.79
CA PHE A 116 2.62 -1.49 -1.21
C PHE A 116 2.83 -1.86 0.27
N ALA A 117 1.84 -1.56 1.10
CA ALA A 117 1.75 -2.03 2.47
C ALA A 117 0.71 -3.17 2.52
N PHE A 118 1.19 -4.40 2.43
CA PHE A 118 0.34 -5.59 2.36
C PHE A 118 -0.28 -5.90 3.72
N CYS A 119 -1.61 -6.00 3.77
CA CYS A 119 -2.31 -6.53 4.93
C CYS A 119 -1.83 -7.95 5.23
N TRP A 120 -1.49 -8.20 6.49
CA TRP A 120 -0.95 -9.46 6.95
C TRP A 120 -1.71 -9.93 8.20
N TYR A 121 -2.05 -11.22 8.24
CA TYR A 121 -3.01 -11.81 9.16
C TYR A 121 -2.37 -12.96 9.93
N TRP A 122 -2.34 -12.84 11.26
CA TRP A 122 -1.78 -13.86 12.13
C TRP A 122 -2.70 -15.06 12.29
N HIS A 123 -2.12 -16.26 12.29
CA HIS A 123 -2.74 -17.49 12.78
C HIS A 123 -1.79 -18.23 13.72
N PRO A 124 -2.29 -18.94 14.74
CA PRO A 124 -1.43 -19.71 15.66
C PRO A 124 -0.65 -20.84 14.99
N LYS A 125 -1.16 -21.41 13.88
CA LYS A 125 -0.51 -22.47 13.11
C LYS A 125 0.03 -21.90 11.80
N GLN A 126 1.24 -22.32 11.44
CA GLN A 126 1.89 -21.86 10.20
C GLN A 126 1.08 -22.23 8.95
N GLU A 127 0.51 -23.43 8.91
CA GLU A 127 -0.32 -23.89 7.79
C GLU A 127 -1.51 -22.96 7.52
N ASP A 128 -2.14 -22.42 8.58
CA ASP A 128 -3.25 -21.48 8.45
C ASP A 128 -2.77 -20.11 7.91
N ILE A 129 -1.54 -19.69 8.22
CA ILE A 129 -0.91 -18.50 7.64
C ILE A 129 -0.65 -18.70 6.15
N ASP A 130 -0.07 -19.85 5.80
CA ASP A 130 0.34 -20.15 4.42
C ASP A 130 -0.87 -20.33 3.49
N ASN A 131 -1.98 -20.86 4.03
CA ASN A 131 -3.22 -21.09 3.31
C ASN A 131 -4.21 -19.91 3.39
N ASP A 132 -3.92 -18.84 4.12
CA ASP A 132 -4.82 -17.69 4.17
C ASP A 132 -4.83 -16.99 2.81
N PRO A 133 -5.97 -16.95 2.09
CA PRO A 133 -6.03 -16.34 0.77
C PRO A 133 -5.70 -14.85 0.79
N LYS A 134 -5.78 -14.17 1.95
CA LYS A 134 -5.41 -12.76 2.11
C LYS A 134 -3.90 -12.50 2.07
N HIS A 135 -3.07 -13.54 1.88
CA HIS A 135 -1.64 -13.44 1.65
C HIS A 135 -1.24 -13.73 0.19
N THR A 136 -2.20 -14.00 -0.70
CA THR A 136 -1.96 -14.34 -2.10
C THR A 136 -1.25 -13.22 -2.85
N GLY A 137 -1.72 -11.99 -2.76
CA GLY A 137 -1.14 -10.80 -3.38
C GLY A 137 0.29 -10.53 -2.90
N LEU A 138 0.58 -10.71 -1.61
CA LEU A 138 1.96 -10.60 -1.10
C LEU A 138 2.86 -11.66 -1.73
N ARG A 139 2.42 -12.92 -1.78
CA ARG A 139 3.17 -14.00 -2.42
C ARG A 139 3.41 -13.73 -3.90
N LEU A 140 2.37 -13.34 -4.64
CA LEU A 140 2.47 -13.00 -6.06
C LEU A 140 3.39 -11.81 -6.30
N PHE A 141 3.38 -10.80 -5.42
CA PHE A 141 4.30 -9.65 -5.51
C PHE A 141 5.75 -10.10 -5.36
N LEU A 142 6.04 -11.03 -4.44
CA LEU A 142 7.39 -11.55 -4.26
C LEU A 142 7.85 -12.41 -5.45
N GLU A 143 6.93 -13.10 -6.12
CA GLU A 143 7.19 -13.88 -7.33
C GLU A 143 7.30 -13.02 -8.61
N ALA A 144 6.64 -11.86 -8.66
CA ALA A 144 6.55 -11.01 -9.84
C ALA A 144 7.91 -10.53 -10.33
N LYS A 145 8.19 -10.72 -11.62
CA LYS A 145 9.49 -10.36 -12.23
C LYS A 145 9.79 -8.85 -12.17
N ASN A 146 8.74 -8.03 -12.11
CA ASN A 146 8.82 -6.57 -12.05
C ASN A 146 8.74 -6.01 -10.61
N ASN A 147 8.75 -6.85 -9.57
CA ASN A 147 8.67 -6.38 -8.18
C ASN A 147 9.82 -5.44 -7.78
N HIS A 148 10.94 -5.49 -8.49
CA HIS A 148 12.09 -4.61 -8.30
C HIS A 148 11.77 -3.13 -8.56
N ARG A 149 10.66 -2.83 -9.26
CA ARG A 149 10.20 -1.47 -9.57
C ARG A 149 9.69 -0.70 -8.36
N MET A 150 9.30 -1.39 -7.29
CA MET A 150 8.76 -0.76 -6.08
C MET A 150 9.19 -1.48 -4.80
N GLN A 151 8.92 -0.85 -3.66
CA GLN A 151 9.18 -1.46 -2.35
C GLN A 151 7.89 -2.09 -1.79
N PHE A 152 8.00 -2.81 -0.68
CA PHE A 152 6.84 -3.27 0.06
C PHE A 152 7.10 -3.31 1.56
N CYS A 153 6.04 -3.32 2.37
CA CYS A 153 6.12 -3.65 3.79
C CYS A 153 4.87 -4.41 4.23
N LEU A 154 4.90 -4.93 5.45
CA LEU A 154 3.74 -5.54 6.08
C LEU A 154 2.96 -4.51 6.90
N LEU A 155 1.66 -4.56 6.74
CA LEU A 155 0.67 -4.00 7.65
C LEU A 155 0.01 -5.16 8.39
N VAL A 156 0.41 -5.37 9.63
CA VAL A 156 -0.14 -6.42 10.50
C VAL A 156 -1.51 -5.96 10.96
N ALA A 157 -2.55 -6.69 10.55
CA ALA A 157 -3.94 -6.35 10.82
C ALA A 157 -4.24 -6.33 12.33
N ASN A 158 -3.72 -7.33 13.06
CA ASN A 158 -3.79 -7.47 14.52
C ASN A 158 -5.12 -7.01 15.12
N HIS A 159 -6.23 -7.54 14.62
CA HIS A 159 -7.58 -7.26 15.12
C HIS A 159 -8.35 -8.58 15.26
N ALA A 160 -9.61 -8.52 15.71
CA ALA A 160 -10.47 -9.69 15.95
C ALA A 160 -10.36 -10.75 14.82
N GLY A 161 -10.13 -12.00 15.22
CA GLY A 161 -9.85 -13.14 14.33
C GLY A 161 -8.37 -13.38 14.03
N PHE A 162 -7.52 -12.36 14.19
CA PHE A 162 -6.09 -12.38 13.81
C PHE A 162 -5.21 -11.70 14.86
N LEU A 163 -5.63 -11.76 16.13
CA LEU A 163 -4.93 -11.13 17.25
C LEU A 163 -3.68 -11.91 17.63
N ILE A 164 -2.58 -11.18 17.86
CA ILE A 164 -1.35 -11.73 18.45
C ILE A 164 -1.38 -11.45 19.94
N THR A 165 -1.76 -12.45 20.74
CA THR A 165 -2.17 -12.25 22.14
C THR A 165 -1.07 -12.45 23.18
N THR A 166 0.05 -13.09 22.84
CA THR A 166 1.12 -13.42 23.80
C THR A 166 2.50 -13.01 23.27
N PRO A 167 3.47 -12.68 24.16
CA PRO A 167 4.86 -12.40 23.74
C PRO A 167 5.48 -13.54 22.91
N GLU A 168 5.22 -14.80 23.27
CA GLU A 168 5.62 -15.98 22.48
C GLU A 168 5.04 -15.95 21.06
N ASN A 169 3.76 -15.61 20.89
CA ASN A 169 3.14 -15.50 19.57
C ASN A 169 3.72 -14.32 18.79
N TRP A 170 4.04 -13.19 19.44
CA TRP A 170 4.77 -12.09 18.81
C TRP A 170 6.17 -12.51 18.35
N ARG A 171 6.88 -13.31 19.16
CA ARG A 171 8.19 -13.88 18.78
C ARG A 171 8.06 -14.79 17.56
N LYS A 172 7.06 -15.68 17.54
CA LYS A 172 6.76 -16.55 16.39
C LYS A 172 6.39 -15.74 15.15
N ALA A 173 5.49 -14.78 15.27
CA ALA A 173 5.11 -13.89 14.17
C ALA A 173 6.34 -13.15 13.60
N ALA A 174 7.20 -12.62 14.48
CA ALA A 174 8.45 -11.98 14.06
C ALA A 174 9.37 -12.92 13.29
N GLN A 175 9.48 -14.20 13.70
CA GLN A 175 10.26 -15.21 12.98
C GLN A 175 9.67 -15.47 11.58
N VAL A 176 8.35 -15.55 11.45
CA VAL A 176 7.66 -15.67 10.15
C VAL A 176 7.92 -14.46 9.26
N TRP A 177 8.05 -13.26 9.85
CA TRP A 177 8.33 -12.05 9.09
C TRP A 177 9.77 -11.91 8.63
N LEU A 178 10.75 -12.58 9.25
CA LEU A 178 12.17 -12.39 8.98
C LEU A 178 12.57 -12.48 7.50
N PRO A 179 12.08 -13.47 6.70
CA PRO A 179 12.36 -13.50 5.27
C PRO A 179 11.91 -12.23 4.55
N TYR A 180 10.73 -11.70 4.88
CA TYR A 180 10.23 -10.44 4.33
C TYR A 180 11.09 -9.27 4.78
N LEU A 181 11.38 -9.13 6.09
CA LEU A 181 12.16 -8.01 6.64
C LEU A 181 13.59 -7.93 6.06
N LYS A 182 14.13 -9.07 5.61
CA LYS A 182 15.44 -9.18 4.97
C LYS A 182 15.41 -8.97 3.45
N HIS A 183 14.22 -8.97 2.83
CA HIS A 183 14.09 -8.84 1.38
C HIS A 183 14.70 -7.51 0.89
N PRO A 184 15.46 -7.49 -0.22
CA PRO A 184 16.13 -6.27 -0.71
C PRO A 184 15.16 -5.15 -1.08
N ARG A 185 13.89 -5.48 -1.39
CA ARG A 185 12.80 -4.53 -1.68
C ARG A 185 11.90 -4.20 -0.49
N TYR A 186 12.22 -4.69 0.70
CA TYR A 186 11.48 -4.30 1.89
C TYR A 186 11.71 -2.82 2.22
N LEU A 187 10.64 -2.09 2.51
CA LEU A 187 10.68 -0.67 2.81
C LEU A 187 11.39 -0.44 4.15
N ARG A 188 12.28 0.56 4.16
CA ARG A 188 13.08 0.93 5.34
C ARG A 188 12.90 2.39 5.70
N VAL A 189 12.83 2.67 7.00
CA VAL A 189 12.79 4.01 7.57
C VAL A 189 13.96 4.16 8.53
N GLY A 190 14.87 5.10 8.24
CA GLY A 190 16.11 5.25 9.01
C GLY A 190 16.96 3.97 9.04
N GLY A 191 17.03 3.24 7.92
CA GLY A 191 17.78 1.98 7.79
C GLY A 191 17.10 0.73 8.36
N ARG A 192 16.02 0.88 9.13
CA ARG A 192 15.27 -0.25 9.73
C ARG A 192 14.08 -0.67 8.87
N PRO A 193 13.79 -1.98 8.69
CA PRO A 193 12.59 -2.43 8.01
C PRO A 193 11.34 -1.90 8.71
N LEU A 194 10.37 -1.42 7.93
CA LEU A 194 9.10 -0.89 8.45
C LEU A 194 8.08 -1.99 8.71
N LEU A 195 7.50 -2.03 9.90
CA LEU A 195 6.34 -2.86 10.23
C LEU A 195 5.21 -1.94 10.68
N ILE A 196 4.05 -2.03 10.04
CA ILE A 196 2.88 -1.21 10.41
C ILE A 196 1.92 -2.08 11.21
N ILE A 197 1.44 -1.58 12.35
CA ILE A 197 0.40 -2.21 13.16
C ILE A 197 -0.91 -1.45 12.92
N PHE A 198 -1.89 -2.15 12.36
CA PHE A 198 -3.16 -1.58 11.95
C PHE A 198 -4.07 -1.20 13.11
N ASN A 199 -4.13 -2.03 14.16
CA ASN A 199 -4.89 -1.73 15.37
C ASN A 199 -3.94 -1.53 16.56
N PRO A 200 -3.40 -0.31 16.77
CA PRO A 200 -2.40 -0.07 17.79
C PRO A 200 -2.81 -0.41 19.24
N PRO A 201 -4.08 -0.24 19.66
CA PRO A 201 -4.53 -0.62 21.00
C PRO A 201 -4.31 -2.10 21.34
N ASP A 202 -4.30 -2.98 20.32
CA ASP A 202 -4.06 -4.41 20.49
C ASP A 202 -2.57 -4.76 20.42
N GLY A 203 -1.68 -3.77 20.26
CA GLY A 203 -0.25 -3.95 20.41
C GLY A 203 0.15 -3.92 21.88
N CYS A 204 1.01 -4.86 22.31
CA CYS A 204 1.54 -4.89 23.68
C CYS A 204 3.05 -4.63 23.69
N LYS A 205 3.53 -4.03 24.79
CA LYS A 205 4.92 -3.61 24.93
C LYS A 205 5.90 -4.76 24.82
N GLU A 206 5.59 -5.86 25.50
CA GLU A 206 6.38 -7.09 25.52
C GLU A 206 6.41 -7.75 24.14
N GLY A 207 5.31 -7.70 23.40
CA GLY A 207 5.22 -8.20 22.04
C GLY A 207 6.08 -7.40 21.07
N LEU A 208 5.96 -6.07 21.08
CA LEU A 208 6.80 -5.22 20.22
C LEU A 208 8.28 -5.30 20.59
N GLN A 209 8.61 -5.49 21.87
CA GLN A 209 9.97 -5.77 22.30
C GLN A 209 10.48 -7.12 21.75
N ALA A 210 9.67 -8.18 21.81
CA ALA A 210 10.03 -9.47 21.23
C ALA A 210 10.33 -9.37 19.72
N VAL A 211 9.56 -8.56 18.98
CA VAL A 211 9.82 -8.27 17.56
C VAL A 211 11.20 -7.62 17.37
N GLN A 212 11.55 -6.63 18.20
CA GLN A 212 12.87 -5.98 18.15
C GLN A 212 14.00 -6.96 18.44
N GLU A 213 13.84 -7.82 19.45
CA GLU A 213 14.83 -8.82 19.84
C GLU A 213 15.08 -9.84 18.72
N VAL A 214 14.02 -10.40 18.15
CA VAL A 214 14.12 -11.35 17.03
C VAL A 214 14.82 -10.72 15.83
N ALA A 215 14.47 -9.48 15.48
CA ALA A 215 15.11 -8.78 14.38
C ALA A 215 16.60 -8.57 14.62
N LYS A 216 16.99 -8.13 15.83
CA LYS A 216 18.40 -7.92 16.21
C LYS A 216 19.20 -9.22 16.22
N GLN A 217 18.64 -10.28 16.80
CA GLN A 217 19.26 -11.62 16.79
C GLN A 217 19.47 -12.15 15.37
N ALA A 218 18.59 -11.78 14.43
CA ALA A 218 18.70 -12.12 13.03
C ALA A 218 19.66 -11.21 12.22
N GLY A 219 20.37 -10.29 12.87
CA GLY A 219 21.35 -9.38 12.25
C GLY A 219 20.77 -8.09 11.67
N LEU A 220 19.49 -7.78 11.93
CA LEU A 220 18.89 -6.50 11.53
C LEU A 220 19.14 -5.43 12.61
N PRO A 221 19.14 -4.13 12.26
CA PRO A 221 19.27 -3.03 13.24
C PRO A 221 18.05 -2.85 14.18
N GLY A 222 17.14 -3.83 14.25
CA GLY A 222 15.79 -3.69 14.80
C GLY A 222 14.78 -3.32 13.71
N VAL A 223 13.55 -3.00 14.13
CA VAL A 223 12.40 -2.70 13.26
C VAL A 223 11.93 -1.27 13.51
N ALA A 224 11.54 -0.54 12.45
CA ALA A 224 10.74 0.67 12.58
C ALA A 224 9.28 0.24 12.69
N ILE A 225 8.66 0.44 13.86
CA ILE A 225 7.27 0.03 14.10
C ILE A 225 6.38 1.27 14.01
N ALA A 226 5.43 1.27 13.09
CA ALA A 226 4.47 2.34 12.90
C ALA A 226 3.08 1.92 13.39
N ALA A 227 2.37 2.84 14.05
CA ALA A 227 0.97 2.67 14.44
C ALA A 227 0.05 3.35 13.42
N CYS A 228 -1.02 2.70 13.00
CA CYS A 228 -2.12 3.38 12.32
C CYS A 228 -2.86 4.31 13.28
N GLY A 229 -2.74 5.62 13.11
CA GLY A 229 -3.32 6.60 14.03
C GLY A 229 -2.51 6.75 15.32
N SER A 230 -3.12 6.50 16.48
CA SER A 230 -2.48 6.74 17.78
C SER A 230 -1.50 5.61 18.17
N GLY A 231 -0.21 5.91 18.20
CA GLY A 231 0.82 5.01 18.75
C GLY A 231 1.61 5.65 19.89
N ASP A 232 1.67 5.01 21.05
CA ASP A 232 2.46 5.46 22.20
C ASP A 232 3.92 4.95 22.12
N PRO A 233 4.93 5.84 22.09
CA PRO A 233 6.33 5.43 22.16
C PRO A 233 6.69 4.56 23.36
N LYS A 234 5.98 4.68 24.49
CA LYS A 234 6.19 3.84 25.69
C LYS A 234 5.86 2.37 25.45
N ILE A 235 4.99 2.07 24.48
CA ILE A 235 4.64 0.71 24.05
C ILE A 235 5.67 0.17 23.03
N GLY A 236 6.44 1.05 22.38
CA GLY A 236 7.45 0.66 21.39
C GLY A 236 7.17 1.12 19.95
N TYR A 237 6.12 1.91 19.75
CA TYR A 237 5.87 2.56 18.47
C TYR A 237 6.91 3.65 18.20
N THR A 238 7.46 3.66 16.99
CA THR A 238 8.52 4.59 16.57
C THR A 238 8.02 5.63 15.58
N HIS A 239 6.93 5.32 14.89
CA HIS A 239 6.31 6.17 13.88
C HIS A 239 4.79 6.06 14.01
N ARG A 240 4.08 6.99 13.37
CA ARG A 240 2.63 6.92 13.18
C ARG A 240 2.34 7.06 11.70
N THR A 241 1.31 6.38 11.23
CA THR A 241 0.74 6.65 9.92
C THR A 241 -0.51 7.49 10.09
N TYR A 242 -0.77 8.31 9.08
CA TYR A 242 -1.99 9.08 8.93
C TYR A 242 -3.11 8.22 8.36
N TYR A 243 -3.35 7.07 9.00
CA TYR A 243 -4.42 6.16 8.65
C TYR A 243 -5.77 6.79 8.98
N ASN A 244 -6.70 6.81 8.03
CA ASN A 244 -8.02 7.43 8.19
C ASN A 244 -7.96 8.90 8.67
N ILE A 245 -7.05 9.75 8.14
CA ILE A 245 -7.34 11.19 8.15
C ILE A 245 -8.53 11.41 7.22
N VAL A 246 -9.70 11.23 7.79
CA VAL A 246 -10.94 11.67 7.22
C VAL A 246 -11.39 12.77 8.17
N PRO A 247 -11.68 14.00 7.72
CA PRO A 247 -12.39 14.98 8.54
C PRO A 247 -13.83 14.51 8.93
N GLY A 248 -14.14 13.20 8.83
CA GLY A 248 -15.45 12.56 8.87
C GLY A 248 -15.88 12.13 7.46
N TYR A 249 -16.42 10.92 7.29
CA TYR A 249 -16.98 10.45 6.00
C TYR A 249 -18.07 11.39 5.42
N ALA A 250 -18.67 12.22 6.27
CA ALA A 250 -19.65 13.24 5.91
C ALA A 250 -19.07 14.65 5.74
N ALA A 251 -17.81 14.88 6.13
CA ALA A 251 -17.14 16.15 5.89
C ALA A 251 -16.61 16.16 4.46
N GLY A 252 -16.98 17.18 3.69
CA GLY A 252 -16.49 17.34 2.33
C GLY A 252 -14.96 17.35 2.24
N SER A 253 -14.42 17.24 1.02
CA SER A 253 -12.98 17.32 0.79
C SER A 253 -12.48 18.76 0.89
N GLN A 254 -11.53 19.03 1.78
CA GLN A 254 -10.81 20.30 1.87
C GLN A 254 -9.35 20.11 1.45
N ALA A 255 -8.84 20.96 0.55
CA ALA A 255 -7.42 21.01 0.26
C ALA A 255 -6.65 21.56 1.47
N ARG A 256 -5.62 20.84 1.91
CA ARG A 256 -4.73 21.23 3.01
C ARG A 256 -3.28 21.17 2.55
N LYS A 257 -2.41 21.99 3.14
CA LYS A 257 -0.98 21.86 2.89
C LYS A 257 -0.50 20.54 3.49
N TYR A 258 0.36 19.82 2.78
CA TYR A 258 0.94 18.57 3.27
C TYR A 258 1.58 18.75 4.65
N GLN A 259 2.25 19.89 4.88
CA GLN A 259 2.89 20.22 6.14
C GLN A 259 1.91 20.27 7.32
N GLU A 260 0.70 20.83 7.12
CA GLU A 260 -0.35 20.85 8.14
C GLU A 260 -0.87 19.45 8.48
N LEU A 261 -0.81 18.51 7.54
CA LEU A 261 -1.24 17.13 7.77
C LEU A 261 -0.18 16.33 8.54
N VAL A 262 1.11 16.64 8.36
CA VAL A 262 2.22 15.91 9.03
C VAL A 262 2.64 16.48 10.38
N GLU A 263 2.18 17.69 10.72
CA GLU A 263 2.41 18.32 12.03
C GLU A 263 1.25 18.08 13.03
N ALA A 264 0.10 17.60 12.54
CA ALA A 264 -1.07 17.23 13.35
C ALA A 264 -0.91 15.85 14.00
#